data_AF-A0A081D9A9-F1
#
_entry.id   AF-A0A081D9A9-F1
#
_cell.length_a   1.000
_cell.length_b   1.000
_cell.length_c   1.000
_cell.angle_alpha   90.00
_cell.angle_beta   90.00
_cell.angle_gamma   90.00
#
_symmetry.space_group_name_H-M   'P 1'
#
loop_
_entity.id
_entity.type
_entity.pdbx_description
1 polymer ?
#
loop_
_entity_poly.entity_id
_entity_poly.type
_entity_poly.pdbx_seq_one_letter_code
_entity_poly.pdbx_strand_id
1 'polypeptide(L)'
;MKPNIKTTESFYHNLGKLFYAVAFCDKKIAPEEFKTLQVYIEKFWLQYDELTDILGGDAAHLIEIVFEGVQFFNESADDMYQSFVSYKNEQPQLYNEQVSRLILETAKAIAYSYSKLNKSELIILHKLEIELNQL
;
A
#
# COMPACT_ATOMS: atom_id res chain seq x y z
N MET A 1 -8.53 -4.57 -24.53
CA MET A 1 -8.44 -5.85 -23.77
C MET A 1 -8.15 -5.48 -22.33
N LYS A 2 -8.91 -5.99 -21.35
CA LYS A 2 -8.53 -5.83 -19.95
C LYS A 2 -7.20 -6.57 -19.74
N PRO A 3 -6.17 -5.94 -19.19
CA PRO A 3 -4.94 -6.67 -18.87
C PRO A 3 -5.29 -7.79 -17.89
N ASN A 4 -4.86 -9.02 -18.19
CA ASN A 4 -5.02 -10.19 -17.31
C ASN A 4 -3.92 -10.15 -16.25
N ILE A 5 -3.99 -9.16 -15.37
CA ILE A 5 -3.09 -9.02 -14.23
C ILE A 5 -3.59 -9.94 -13.14
N LYS A 6 -2.69 -10.77 -12.61
CA LYS A 6 -2.96 -11.69 -11.52
C LYS A 6 -2.16 -11.26 -10.30
N THR A 7 -2.86 -10.79 -9.28
CA THR A 7 -2.25 -10.45 -7.99
C THR A 7 -1.81 -11.72 -7.26
N THR A 8 -1.01 -11.56 -6.21
CA THR A 8 -0.49 -12.66 -5.38
C THR A 8 -0.52 -12.25 -3.92
N GLU A 9 -0.38 -13.19 -2.98
CA GLU A 9 -0.24 -12.87 -1.56
C GLU A 9 0.92 -11.90 -1.29
N SER A 10 2.05 -12.08 -1.99
CA SER A 10 3.21 -11.19 -1.89
C SER A 10 2.91 -9.76 -2.36
N PHE A 11 1.98 -9.58 -3.31
CA PHE A 11 1.53 -8.26 -3.73
C PHE A 11 0.83 -7.55 -2.57
N TYR A 12 -0.18 -8.19 -1.96
CA TYR A 12 -0.90 -7.62 -0.82
C TYR A 12 -0.04 -7.47 0.43
N HIS A 13 0.92 -8.37 0.64
CA HIS A 13 1.90 -8.26 1.72
C HIS A 13 2.77 -7.00 1.57
N ASN A 14 3.29 -6.73 0.36
CA ASN A 14 4.10 -5.54 0.12
C ASN A 14 3.28 -4.24 0.21
N LEU A 15 1.98 -4.28 -0.12
CA LEU A 15 1.08 -3.14 0.11
C LEU A 15 0.88 -2.86 1.60
N GLY A 16 0.69 -3.89 2.43
CA GLY A 16 0.60 -3.72 3.88
C GLY A 16 1.85 -3.07 4.47
N LYS A 17 3.05 -3.52 4.04
CA LYS A 17 4.33 -2.91 4.42
C LYS A 17 4.42 -1.43 3.98
N LEU A 18 4.08 -1.14 2.73
CA LEU A 18 4.11 0.23 2.19
C LEU A 18 3.19 1.15 2.99
N PHE A 19 1.95 0.76 3.22
CA PHE A 19 0.99 1.62 3.92
C PHE A 19 1.37 1.83 5.38
N TYR A 20 1.95 0.83 6.05
CA TYR A 20 2.51 1.01 7.37
C TYR A 20 3.69 1.99 7.36
N ALA A 21 4.60 1.89 6.39
CA ALA A 21 5.71 2.83 6.26
C ALA A 21 5.23 4.28 6.08
N VAL A 22 4.13 4.49 5.35
CA VAL A 22 3.49 5.79 5.18
C VAL A 22 2.94 6.32 6.50
N ALA A 23 2.18 5.50 7.23
CA ALA A 23 1.57 5.90 8.51
C ALA A 23 2.62 6.10 9.63
N PHE A 24 3.65 5.26 9.70
CA PHE A 24 4.62 5.26 10.79
C PHE A 24 5.75 6.29 10.63
N CYS A 25 5.63 7.25 9.71
CA CYS A 25 6.66 8.24 9.41
C CYS A 25 7.05 9.12 10.62
N ASP A 26 6.11 9.40 11.54
CA ASP A 26 6.38 10.10 12.81
C ASP A 26 6.66 9.18 14.01
N LYS A 27 6.85 7.88 13.74
CA LYS A 27 7.02 6.80 14.73
C LYS A 27 5.80 6.54 15.60
N LYS A 28 4.62 6.98 15.16
CA LYS A 28 3.32 6.65 15.75
C LYS A 28 2.34 6.38 14.60
N ILE A 29 1.24 5.71 14.91
CA ILE A 29 0.11 5.55 13.99
C ILE A 29 -1.12 6.00 14.76
N ALA A 30 -1.85 6.94 14.19
CA ALA A 30 -3.13 7.40 14.71
C ALA A 30 -4.24 6.40 14.35
N PRO A 31 -5.25 6.18 15.21
CA PRO A 31 -6.38 5.31 14.89
C PRO A 31 -7.10 5.69 13.58
N GLU A 32 -7.11 6.99 13.23
CA GLU A 32 -7.69 7.51 12.00
C GLU A 32 -6.98 7.00 10.74
N GLU A 33 -5.67 6.80 10.79
CA GLU A 33 -4.85 6.31 9.67
C GLU A 33 -5.18 4.86 9.35
N PHE A 34 -5.23 4.01 10.39
CA PHE A 34 -5.58 2.61 10.22
C PHE A 34 -7.04 2.44 9.79
N LYS A 35 -7.96 3.21 10.38
CA LYS A 35 -9.36 3.21 9.96
C LYS A 35 -9.54 3.65 8.50
N THR A 36 -8.71 4.58 8.04
CA THR A 36 -8.73 5.02 6.63
C THR A 36 -8.27 3.90 5.71
N LEU A 37 -7.22 3.15 6.08
CA LEU A 37 -6.80 1.96 5.34
C LEU A 37 -7.94 0.93 5.23
N GLN A 38 -8.60 0.59 6.34
CA GLN A 38 -9.73 -0.35 6.35
C GLN A 38 -10.85 0.09 5.39
N VAL A 39 -11.22 1.38 5.40
CA VAL A 39 -12.22 1.93 4.47
C VAL A 39 -11.79 1.79 3.00
N TYR A 40 -10.51 1.98 2.70
CA TYR A 40 -9.99 1.82 1.35
C TYR A 40 -9.97 0.35 0.91
N ILE A 41 -9.66 -0.57 1.83
CA ILE A 41 -9.71 -2.01 1.56
C ILE A 41 -11.11 -2.42 1.13
N GLU A 42 -12.10 -2.09 1.97
CA GLU A 42 -13.51 -2.42 1.73
C GLU A 42 -14.07 -1.80 0.45
N LYS A 43 -13.73 -0.55 0.17
CA LYS A 43 -14.34 0.20 -0.95
C LYS A 43 -13.67 -0.03 -2.29
N PHE A 44 -12.36 -0.29 -2.30
CA PHE A 44 -11.57 -0.24 -3.52
C PHE A 44 -10.70 -1.48 -3.73
N TRP A 45 -10.02 -1.96 -2.69
CA TRP A 45 -9.11 -3.10 -2.86
C TRP A 45 -9.85 -4.42 -3.07
N LEU A 46 -10.93 -4.69 -2.34
CA LEU A 46 -11.74 -5.88 -2.58
C LEU A 46 -12.32 -5.91 -4.01
N GLN A 47 -12.81 -4.78 -4.50
CA GLN A 47 -13.31 -4.69 -5.87
C GLN A 47 -12.18 -4.89 -6.90
N TYR A 48 -10.99 -4.34 -6.65
CA TYR A 48 -9.84 -4.56 -7.52
C TYR A 48 -9.39 -6.03 -7.52
N ASP A 49 -9.40 -6.65 -6.34
CA ASP A 49 -9.06 -8.06 -6.12
C ASP A 49 -10.01 -8.99 -6.89
N GLU A 50 -11.33 -8.83 -6.73
CA GLU A 50 -12.33 -9.61 -7.50
C GLU A 50 -12.14 -9.54 -9.03
N LEU A 51 -11.60 -8.42 -9.54
CA LEU A 51 -11.36 -8.22 -10.96
C LEU A 51 -10.04 -8.83 -11.45
N THR A 52 -9.11 -9.12 -10.56
CA THR A 52 -7.71 -9.47 -10.89
C THR A 52 -7.25 -10.82 -10.32
N ASP A 53 -7.98 -11.41 -9.39
CA ASP A 53 -7.43 -12.45 -8.53
C ASP A 53 -7.77 -13.90 -8.89
N ILE A 54 -6.90 -14.81 -8.44
CA ILE A 54 -7.01 -16.28 -8.49
C ILE A 54 -7.14 -16.94 -7.09
N LEU A 55 -6.91 -16.18 -6.01
CA LEU A 55 -6.85 -16.65 -4.62
C LEU A 55 -8.22 -16.63 -3.91
N GLY A 56 -9.18 -15.86 -4.42
CA GLY A 56 -10.50 -15.67 -3.82
C GLY A 56 -10.70 -14.19 -3.44
N GLY A 57 -11.93 -13.68 -3.53
CA GLY A 57 -12.24 -12.24 -3.39
C GLY A 57 -12.03 -11.62 -2.00
N ASP A 58 -11.20 -12.21 -1.13
CA ASP A 58 -10.86 -11.75 0.21
C ASP A 58 -9.34 -11.52 0.42
N ALA A 59 -8.50 -11.75 -0.60
CA ALA A 59 -7.04 -11.62 -0.48
C ALA A 59 -6.58 -10.20 -0.14
N ALA A 60 -7.35 -9.16 -0.52
CA ALA A 60 -7.07 -7.78 -0.14
C ALA A 60 -7.07 -7.53 1.38
N HIS A 61 -7.73 -8.36 2.20
CA HIS A 61 -7.65 -8.24 3.66
C HIS A 61 -6.24 -8.55 4.21
N LEU A 62 -5.39 -9.23 3.44
CA LEU A 62 -3.99 -9.43 3.82
C LEU A 62 -3.25 -8.11 4.01
N ILE A 63 -3.65 -7.04 3.30
CA ILE A 63 -3.08 -5.70 3.49
C ILE A 63 -3.24 -5.26 4.95
N GLU A 64 -4.44 -5.43 5.52
CA GLU A 64 -4.76 -5.06 6.90
C GLU A 64 -3.99 -5.90 7.92
N ILE A 65 -3.99 -7.23 7.73
CA ILE A 65 -3.29 -8.18 8.61
C ILE A 65 -1.80 -7.83 8.68
N VAL A 66 -1.21 -7.52 7.54
CA VAL A 66 0.22 -7.18 7.46
C VAL A 66 0.47 -5.83 8.09
N PHE A 67 -0.36 -4.81 7.81
CA PHE A 67 -0.23 -3.50 8.43
C PHE A 67 -0.25 -3.57 9.97
N GLU A 68 -1.15 -4.36 10.57
CA GLU A 68 -1.21 -4.50 12.03
C GLU A 68 -0.01 -5.29 12.60
N GLY A 69 0.46 -6.31 11.87
CA GLY A 69 1.50 -7.22 12.32
C GLY A 69 2.94 -6.74 12.10
N VAL A 70 3.19 -5.85 11.13
CA VAL A 70 4.57 -5.46 10.77
C VAL A 70 5.32 -4.70 11.86
N GLN A 71 4.64 -4.18 12.89
CA GLN A 71 5.29 -3.61 14.08
C GLN A 71 6.16 -4.64 14.83
N PHE A 72 5.88 -5.94 14.64
CA PHE A 72 6.69 -7.03 15.21
C PHE A 72 7.84 -7.45 14.30
N PHE A 73 7.94 -6.87 13.10
CA PHE A 73 9.07 -7.10 12.21
C PHE A 73 10.23 -6.24 12.68
N ASN A 74 11.45 -6.77 12.60
CA ASN A 74 12.67 -6.02 12.91
C ASN A 74 13.11 -5.18 11.69
N GLU A 75 12.17 -4.44 11.11
CA GLU A 75 12.31 -3.64 9.89
C GLU A 75 11.94 -2.17 10.20
N SER A 76 12.68 -1.22 9.64
CA SER A 76 12.30 0.20 9.71
C SER A 76 11.26 0.56 8.65
N ALA A 77 10.62 1.72 8.78
CA ALA A 77 9.72 2.23 7.74
C ALA A 77 10.42 2.39 6.37
N ASP A 78 11.72 2.73 6.37
CA ASP A 78 12.50 2.79 5.14
C ASP A 78 12.72 1.40 4.55
N ASP A 79 13.06 0.38 5.36
CA ASP A 79 13.21 -1.02 4.91
C ASP A 79 11.89 -1.57 4.32
N MET A 80 10.76 -1.24 4.95
CA MET A 80 9.43 -1.63 4.46
C MET A 80 9.09 -0.95 3.14
N TYR A 81 9.41 0.34 2.99
CA TYR A 81 9.26 1.05 1.72
C TYR A 81 10.17 0.45 0.63
N GLN A 82 11.44 0.17 0.94
CA GLN A 82 12.36 -0.46 -0.01
C GLN A 82 11.90 -1.86 -0.42
N SER A 83 11.32 -2.64 0.50
CA SER A 83 10.74 -3.95 0.18
C SER A 83 9.66 -3.85 -0.90
N PHE A 84 8.77 -2.85 -0.78
CA PHE A 84 7.77 -2.57 -1.81
C PHE A 84 8.42 -2.18 -3.16
N VAL A 85 9.42 -1.29 -3.14
CA VAL A 85 10.13 -0.86 -4.35
C VAL A 85 10.81 -2.04 -5.06
N SER A 86 11.52 -2.89 -4.31
CA SER A 86 12.14 -4.10 -4.84
C SER A 86 11.11 -5.02 -5.47
N TYR A 87 10.01 -5.31 -4.76
CA TYR A 87 8.96 -6.17 -5.28
C TYR A 87 8.29 -5.61 -6.53
N LYS A 88 8.03 -4.30 -6.57
CA LYS A 88 7.49 -3.61 -7.77
C LYS A 88 8.39 -3.82 -8.98
N ASN A 89 9.70 -3.65 -8.79
CA ASN A 89 10.68 -3.78 -9.85
C ASN A 89 10.91 -5.24 -10.29
N GLU A 90 10.68 -6.21 -9.40
CA GLU A 90 10.67 -7.64 -9.72
C GLU A 90 9.39 -8.08 -10.44
N GLN A 91 8.27 -7.40 -10.19
CA GLN A 91 6.94 -7.75 -10.72
C GLN A 91 6.28 -6.57 -11.47
N PRO A 92 6.96 -5.92 -12.44
CA PRO A 92 6.47 -4.69 -13.07
C PRO A 92 5.13 -4.88 -13.80
N GLN A 93 4.84 -6.08 -14.28
CA GLN A 93 3.58 -6.43 -14.94
C GLN A 93 2.35 -6.28 -14.03
N LEU A 94 2.54 -6.27 -12.72
CA LEU A 94 1.45 -6.05 -11.76
C LEU A 94 1.06 -4.57 -11.67
N TYR A 95 1.93 -3.65 -12.08
CA TYR A 95 1.80 -2.20 -11.83
C TYR A 95 1.43 -1.45 -13.11
N ASN A 96 0.12 -1.38 -13.39
CA ASN A 96 -0.44 -0.52 -14.43
C ASN A 96 -0.94 0.83 -13.86
N GLU A 97 -1.42 1.72 -14.74
CA GLU A 97 -1.93 3.04 -14.32
C GLU A 97 -3.04 2.96 -13.26
N GLN A 98 -3.94 1.99 -13.37
CA GLN A 98 -5.08 1.84 -12.45
C GLN A 98 -4.59 1.48 -11.04
N VAL A 99 -3.74 0.47 -10.90
CA VAL A 99 -3.27 0.04 -9.58
C VAL A 99 -2.28 1.03 -8.98
N SER A 100 -1.38 1.62 -9.80
CA SER A 100 -0.47 2.67 -9.34
C SER A 100 -1.25 3.85 -8.77
N ARG A 101 -2.34 4.25 -9.44
CA ARG A 101 -3.23 5.29 -8.93
C ARG A 101 -3.89 4.86 -7.62
N LEU A 102 -4.40 3.63 -7.52
CA LEU A 102 -5.03 3.13 -6.30
C LEU A 102 -4.06 3.08 -5.11
N ILE A 103 -2.82 2.65 -5.32
CA ILE A 103 -1.74 2.67 -4.32
C ILE A 103 -1.50 4.09 -3.83
N LEU A 104 -1.30 5.04 -4.77
CA LEU A 104 -0.99 6.42 -4.44
C LEU A 104 -2.14 7.11 -3.69
N GLU A 105 -3.38 6.91 -4.12
CA GLU A 105 -4.56 7.48 -3.46
C GLU A 105 -4.79 6.88 -2.06
N THR A 106 -4.53 5.58 -1.88
CA THR A 106 -4.59 4.94 -0.56
C THR A 106 -3.53 5.53 0.37
N ALA A 107 -2.27 5.64 -0.09
CA ALA A 107 -1.18 6.21 0.69
C ALA A 107 -1.45 7.67 1.08
N LYS A 108 -1.93 8.49 0.12
CA LYS A 108 -2.34 9.88 0.38
C LYS A 108 -3.45 9.93 1.43
N ALA A 109 -4.50 9.13 1.29
CA ALA A 109 -5.61 9.13 2.22
C ALA A 109 -5.18 8.79 3.66
N ILE A 110 -4.30 7.80 3.82
CA ILE A 110 -3.72 7.44 5.11
C ILE A 110 -3.00 8.66 5.72
N ALA A 111 -2.02 9.21 5.01
CA ALA A 111 -1.24 10.35 5.51
C ALA A 111 -2.12 11.58 5.82
N TYR A 112 -3.11 11.89 4.98
CA TYR A 112 -4.00 13.04 5.17
C TYR A 112 -5.11 12.82 6.22
N SER A 113 -5.34 11.57 6.66
CA SER A 113 -6.40 11.27 7.63
C SER A 113 -6.12 11.83 9.03
N TYR A 114 -4.84 12.08 9.34
CA TYR A 114 -4.43 12.69 10.59
C TYR A 114 -4.07 14.16 10.39
N SER A 115 -4.61 15.03 11.25
CA SER A 115 -4.55 16.49 11.12
C SER A 115 -3.15 17.10 11.24
N LYS A 116 -2.11 16.30 11.47
CA LYS A 116 -0.71 16.74 11.63
C LYS A 116 0.16 16.24 10.49
N LEU A 117 -0.27 16.48 9.25
CA LEU A 117 0.53 16.15 8.09
C LEU A 117 1.96 16.68 8.27
N ASN A 118 2.92 15.77 8.40
CA ASN A 118 4.29 16.12 8.74
C ASN A 118 5.17 16.13 7.48
N LYS A 119 6.36 16.75 7.58
CA LYS A 119 7.28 16.85 6.44
C LYS A 119 7.75 15.48 5.93
N SER A 120 7.81 14.47 6.79
CA SER A 120 8.27 13.12 6.44
C SER A 120 7.23 12.36 5.60
N GLU A 121 5.94 12.50 5.91
CA GLU A 121 4.82 11.96 5.12
C GLU A 121 4.81 12.55 3.71
N LEU A 122 5.03 13.87 3.58
CA LEU A 122 5.16 14.49 2.26
C LEU A 122 6.35 13.94 1.46
N ILE A 123 7.47 13.65 2.12
CA ILE A 123 8.65 13.08 1.47
C ILE A 123 8.37 11.66 0.98
N ILE A 124 7.78 10.79 1.80
CA ILE A 124 7.49 9.40 1.39
C ILE A 124 6.44 9.35 0.27
N LEU A 125 5.41 10.20 0.33
CA LEU A 125 4.41 10.31 -0.75
C LEU A 125 5.03 10.77 -2.06
N HIS A 126 5.94 11.76 -2.01
CA HIS A 126 6.62 12.23 -3.21
C HIS A 126 7.56 11.17 -3.80
N LYS A 127 8.30 10.43 -2.96
CA LYS A 127 9.12 9.28 -3.39
C LYS A 127 8.25 8.21 -4.06
N LEU A 128 7.11 7.87 -3.45
CA LEU A 128 6.18 6.89 -3.98
C LEU A 128 5.59 7.32 -5.33
N GLU A 129 5.21 8.59 -5.48
CA GLU A 129 4.70 9.14 -6.73
C GLU A 129 5.73 9.06 -7.85
N ILE A 130 6.99 9.42 -7.58
CA ILE A 130 8.09 9.26 -8.54
C ILE A 130 8.25 7.78 -8.92
N GLU A 131 8.32 6.88 -7.93
CA GLU A 131 8.51 5.46 -8.15
C GLU A 131 7.40 4.84 -9.02
N LEU A 132 6.14 5.21 -8.76
CA LEU A 132 4.99 4.72 -9.52
C LEU A 132 4.91 5.28 -10.94
N ASN A 133 5.54 6.42 -11.21
CA ASN A 133 5.58 7.08 -12.52
C ASN A 133 6.75 6.64 -13.42
N GLN A 134 7.73 5.88 -12.90
CA GLN A 134 8.88 5.36 -13.68
C GLN A 134 8.53 4.18 -14.61
N LEU A 135 7.32 4.14 -15.17
CA LEU A 135 6.86 3.04 -16.04
C LEU A 135 7.53 3.04 -17.43
#